data_AF-A0A538FYB9-F1
#
_entry.id   AF-A0A538FYB9-F1
#
_cell.length_a   1.000
_cell.length_b   1.000
_cell.length_c   1.000
_cell.angle_alpha   90.00
_cell.angle_beta   90.00
_cell.angle_gamma   90.00
#
_symmetry.space_group_name_H-M   'P 1'
#
loop_
_entity.id
_entity.type
_entity.pdbx_description
1 polymer ?
#
loop_
_entity_poly.entity_id
_entity_poly.type
_entity_poly.pdbx_seq_one_letter_code
_entity_poly.pdbx_strand_id
1 'polypeptide(L)'
;MLEFRILGPLEVADGEEVLQLSGQKQRALLALLLLDANRVVSTDRIVDALWGEEPPRTAATSLQNFVSQLRKLLGSDVLVTKPPGYQLRIAPEQLDLERFARLVDEAREEPPSERAAKLRRALALWRGRPLADLGFEAFAQQEIGRLEELRLAALEDRVGAELEAGRHSDLVGELEAFADEHPLRERLRSQLMLALYRSGRQAEALQIYHDTRRVLVDELGIEPSPALQQLHGAILRQDPGLEEGPPVPAVAEDRIKDVVETMLAGRLVPVLGADVADLTVRLAERFEYPANGSALPQVAQYIAVMKGSGPLYDELHALLDPDLPPTALHRFFAALPSLLRGRGAPHQLIVTTSYDLALERAFLDAGEEFDVVSYLAAGRNRGKFCHVAPDGTGTLIEVPNTYATELSLERRTIILKLHGQVGRSAEEREWESFVVTEDDYIEYLAQSEVASVVPVALGAKLRRSHFLFLGYTMADWNLRLLLHRLWGDQPLSYRSWAVQPEPMPIEREFWRRRDVDVLEIPLERYVAALARQAGLELTEAPA
;
A
#
# COMPACT_ATOMS: atom_id res chain seq x y z
N MET A 1 -0.35 -40.92 23.57
CA MET A 1 -0.83 -41.16 22.18
C MET A 1 0.28 -40.71 21.27
N LEU A 2 0.68 -41.56 20.32
CA LEU A 2 1.81 -41.25 19.44
C LEU A 2 1.47 -40.12 18.47
N GLU A 3 2.36 -39.12 18.40
CA GLU A 3 2.35 -38.03 17.44
C GLU A 3 3.63 -38.09 16.60
N PHE A 4 3.46 -38.12 15.29
CA PHE A 4 4.52 -38.14 14.29
C PHE A 4 4.64 -36.75 13.68
N ARG A 5 5.86 -36.22 13.71
CA ARG A 5 6.11 -34.85 13.25
C ARG A 5 7.17 -34.83 12.15
N ILE A 6 6.76 -34.46 10.94
CA ILE A 6 7.62 -34.40 9.74
C ILE A 6 7.73 -33.00 9.14
N LEU A 7 6.95 -32.02 9.62
CA LEU A 7 7.03 -30.60 9.23
C LEU A 7 8.20 -29.88 9.94
N GLY A 8 9.37 -30.51 9.90
CA GLY A 8 10.59 -30.16 10.62
C GLY A 8 11.50 -31.39 10.67
N PRO A 9 12.54 -31.42 11.53
CA PRO A 9 13.24 -32.66 11.83
C PRO A 9 12.26 -33.76 12.26
N LEU A 10 12.49 -35.00 11.79
CA LEU A 10 11.65 -36.14 12.12
C LEU A 10 11.64 -36.37 13.64
N GLU A 11 10.45 -36.29 14.23
CA GLU A 11 10.21 -36.59 15.65
C GLU A 11 9.01 -37.53 15.81
N VAL A 12 9.09 -38.38 16.83
CA VAL A 12 7.95 -39.15 17.33
C VAL A 12 7.80 -38.81 18.80
N ALA A 13 6.64 -38.34 19.20
CA ALA A 13 6.32 -38.02 20.59
C ALA A 13 5.27 -38.99 21.13
N ASP A 14 5.40 -39.40 22.39
CA ASP A 14 4.32 -40.03 23.17
C ASP A 14 3.98 -39.15 24.38
N GLY A 15 2.94 -38.32 24.23
CA GLY A 15 2.66 -37.27 25.21
C GLY A 15 3.75 -36.19 25.18
N GLU A 16 4.44 -35.99 26.30
CA GLU A 16 5.53 -35.01 26.41
C GLU A 16 6.92 -35.60 26.07
N GLU A 17 7.04 -36.92 25.96
CA GLU A 17 8.32 -37.58 25.72
C GLU A 17 8.60 -37.74 24.22
N VAL A 18 9.76 -37.26 23.75
CA VAL A 18 10.25 -37.50 22.38
C VAL A 18 11.03 -38.82 22.35
N LEU A 19 10.54 -39.77 21.56
CA LEU A 19 11.14 -41.09 21.42
C LEU A 19 12.44 -41.03 20.62
N GLN A 20 13.46 -41.75 21.10
CA GLN A 20 14.76 -41.83 20.43
C GLN A 20 14.71 -42.84 19.27
N LEU A 21 14.68 -42.32 18.05
CA LEU A 21 14.91 -43.10 16.85
C LEU A 21 16.40 -43.43 16.74
N SER A 22 16.73 -44.71 16.57
CA SER A 22 18.08 -45.18 16.27
C SER A 22 18.51 -44.70 14.87
N GLY A 23 19.76 -44.99 14.48
CA GLY A 23 20.50 -44.32 13.39
C GLY A 23 19.79 -44.07 12.05
N GLN A 24 20.43 -43.27 11.19
CA GLN A 24 19.84 -42.60 10.02
C GLN A 24 18.94 -43.47 9.12
N LYS A 25 19.29 -44.75 8.87
CA LYS A 25 18.47 -45.65 8.06
C LYS A 25 17.14 -46.07 8.72
N GLN A 26 17.05 -46.13 10.04
CA GLN A 26 15.77 -46.32 10.74
C GLN A 26 14.89 -45.07 10.62
N ARG A 27 15.47 -43.87 10.75
CA ARG A 27 14.76 -42.59 10.55
C ARG A 27 14.23 -42.47 9.13
N ALA A 28 15.06 -42.78 8.13
CA ALA A 28 14.69 -42.80 6.73
C ALA A 28 13.54 -43.78 6.44
N LEU A 29 13.57 -44.99 7.02
CA LEU A 29 12.49 -45.97 6.90
C LEU A 29 11.17 -45.42 7.45
N LEU A 30 11.21 -44.84 8.65
CA LEU A 30 10.01 -44.28 9.27
C LEU A 30 9.46 -43.09 8.47
N ALA A 31 10.32 -42.18 8.02
CA ALA A 31 9.91 -41.06 7.18
C ALA A 31 9.24 -41.54 5.88
N LEU A 32 9.85 -42.50 5.17
CA LEU A 32 9.27 -43.08 3.96
C LEU A 32 7.86 -43.66 4.21
N LEU A 33 7.67 -44.36 5.33
CA LEU A 33 6.38 -44.93 5.70
C LEU A 33 5.35 -43.87 6.15
N LEU A 34 5.80 -42.74 6.72
CA LEU A 34 4.94 -41.62 7.10
C LEU A 34 4.47 -40.81 5.89
N LEU A 35 5.33 -40.66 4.88
CA LEU A 35 4.96 -40.00 3.61
C LEU A 35 3.90 -40.80 2.83
N ASP A 36 3.91 -42.13 2.97
CA ASP A 36 2.89 -43.03 2.45
C ASP A 36 2.01 -43.60 3.60
N ALA A 37 1.72 -42.80 4.63
CA ALA A 37 0.92 -43.23 5.77
C ALA A 37 -0.41 -43.87 5.34
N ASN A 38 -0.80 -44.93 6.05
CA ASN A 38 -1.98 -45.74 5.74
C ASN A 38 -1.98 -46.40 4.34
N ARG A 39 -0.87 -46.39 3.59
CA ARG A 39 -0.68 -47.16 2.35
C ARG A 39 0.42 -48.22 2.53
N VAL A 40 0.38 -49.26 1.69
CA VAL A 40 1.41 -50.31 1.70
C VAL A 40 2.58 -49.85 0.86
N VAL A 41 3.77 -49.78 1.46
CA VAL A 41 5.04 -49.56 0.77
C VAL A 41 5.72 -50.91 0.57
N SER A 42 6.05 -51.26 -0.67
CA SER A 42 6.66 -52.56 -1.00
C SER A 42 8.07 -52.68 -0.42
N THR A 43 8.48 -53.90 -0.13
CA THR A 43 9.85 -54.18 0.34
C THR A 43 10.90 -53.65 -0.64
N ASP A 44 10.68 -53.83 -1.95
CA ASP A 44 11.62 -53.37 -2.99
C ASP A 44 11.76 -51.84 -2.99
N ARG A 45 10.65 -51.10 -2.89
CA ARG A 45 10.68 -49.62 -2.81
C ARG A 45 11.38 -49.14 -1.55
N ILE A 46 11.18 -49.82 -0.42
CA ILE A 46 11.88 -49.49 0.83
C ILE A 46 13.38 -49.74 0.68
N VAL A 47 13.78 -50.87 0.07
CA VAL A 47 15.18 -51.18 -0.16
C VAL A 47 15.85 -50.15 -1.08
N ASP A 48 15.20 -49.83 -2.19
CA ASP A 48 15.66 -48.82 -3.14
C ASP A 48 15.82 -47.44 -2.47
N ALA A 49 14.81 -46.99 -1.71
CA ALA A 49 14.88 -45.70 -1.01
C ALA A 49 15.96 -45.64 0.07
N LEU A 50 16.27 -46.76 0.75
CA LEU A 50 17.25 -46.81 1.82
C LEU A 50 18.69 -47.02 1.34
N TRP A 51 18.90 -47.73 0.24
CA TRP A 51 20.25 -48.11 -0.21
C TRP A 51 20.59 -47.67 -1.64
N GLY A 52 19.63 -47.13 -2.39
CA GLY A 52 19.80 -46.74 -3.79
C GLY A 52 20.03 -47.94 -4.71
N GLU A 53 20.74 -47.70 -5.81
CA GLU A 53 20.95 -48.66 -6.89
C GLU A 53 21.82 -49.88 -6.51
N GLU A 54 22.63 -49.78 -5.44
CA GLU A 54 23.56 -50.83 -4.99
C GLU A 54 23.25 -51.33 -3.56
N PRO A 55 22.11 -52.02 -3.33
CA PRO A 55 21.78 -52.54 -2.01
C PRO A 55 22.73 -53.66 -1.59
N PRO A 56 23.19 -53.69 -0.32
CA PRO A 56 24.01 -54.78 0.18
C PRO A 56 23.19 -56.09 0.20
N ARG A 57 23.88 -57.24 0.09
CA ARG A 57 23.23 -58.57 0.19
C ARG A 57 22.42 -58.77 1.48
N THR A 58 22.71 -57.99 2.51
CA THR A 58 22.05 -58.00 3.82
C THR A 58 20.85 -57.04 3.93
N ALA A 59 20.49 -56.29 2.87
CA ALA A 59 19.45 -55.26 2.90
C ALA A 59 18.11 -55.77 3.45
N ALA A 60 17.64 -56.93 2.97
CA ALA A 60 16.39 -57.53 3.44
C ALA A 60 16.44 -57.86 4.95
N THR A 61 17.53 -58.43 5.44
CA THR A 61 17.72 -58.75 6.87
C THR A 61 17.82 -57.49 7.72
N SER A 62 18.53 -56.46 7.24
CA SER A 62 18.64 -55.16 7.89
C SER A 62 17.28 -54.46 7.98
N LEU A 63 16.46 -54.53 6.93
CA LEU A 63 15.11 -53.99 6.94
C LEU A 63 14.23 -54.67 8.00
N GLN A 64 14.26 -56.01 8.11
CA GLN A 64 13.53 -56.74 9.15
C GLN A 64 13.96 -56.29 10.56
N ASN A 65 15.26 -56.03 10.76
CA ASN A 65 15.79 -55.52 12.03
C ASN A 65 15.26 -54.12 12.33
N PHE A 66 15.27 -53.20 11.35
CA PHE A 66 14.73 -51.84 11.54
C PHE A 66 13.23 -51.86 11.83
N VAL A 67 12.46 -52.68 11.12
CA VAL A 67 11.02 -52.89 11.39
C VAL A 67 10.78 -53.43 12.79
N SER A 68 11.57 -54.43 13.23
CA SER A 68 11.47 -54.99 14.57
C SER A 68 11.75 -53.94 15.66
N GLN A 69 12.78 -53.11 15.47
CA GLN A 69 13.11 -52.02 16.39
C GLN A 69 12.02 -50.93 16.40
N LEU A 70 11.49 -50.54 15.24
CA LEU A 70 10.38 -49.58 15.15
C LEU A 70 9.12 -50.12 15.82
N ARG A 71 8.80 -51.42 15.67
CA ARG A 71 7.65 -52.03 16.36
C ARG A 71 7.77 -52.00 17.88
N LYS A 72 8.99 -52.14 18.41
CA LYS A 72 9.23 -52.02 19.86
C LYS A 72 8.97 -50.60 20.36
N LEU A 73 9.25 -49.59 19.54
CA LEU A 73 9.05 -48.18 19.88
C LEU A 73 7.60 -47.72 19.67
N LEU A 74 6.99 -48.10 18.55
CA LEU A 74 5.69 -47.58 18.09
C LEU A 74 4.51 -48.49 18.44
N GLY A 75 4.77 -49.74 18.80
CA GLY A 75 3.76 -50.80 18.92
C GLY A 75 3.60 -51.62 17.64
N SER A 76 3.31 -52.92 17.79
CA SER A 76 3.14 -53.86 16.69
C SER A 76 1.92 -53.57 15.81
N ASP A 77 0.90 -52.93 16.37
CA ASP A 77 -0.36 -52.66 15.69
C ASP A 77 -0.28 -51.41 14.78
N VAL A 78 0.73 -50.57 15.01
CA VAL A 78 1.01 -49.36 14.22
C VAL A 78 1.81 -49.70 12.95
N LEU A 79 2.88 -50.50 13.05
CA LEU A 79 3.68 -50.94 11.90
C LEU A 79 3.36 -52.37 11.49
N VAL A 80 2.40 -52.53 10.58
CA VAL A 80 1.88 -53.84 10.16
C VAL A 80 2.62 -54.35 8.92
N THR A 81 2.89 -55.67 8.89
CA THR A 81 3.32 -56.34 7.65
C THR A 81 2.09 -56.65 6.83
N LYS A 82 2.03 -56.11 5.61
CA LYS A 82 0.94 -56.34 4.66
C LYS A 82 1.57 -56.58 3.28
N PRO A 83 1.49 -57.80 2.72
CA PRO A 83 2.12 -58.10 1.43
C PRO A 83 1.76 -57.08 0.35
N PRO A 84 2.73 -56.61 -0.46
CA PRO A 84 4.13 -57.05 -0.56
C PRO A 84 5.13 -56.31 0.35
N GLY A 85 4.70 -55.63 1.41
CA GLY A 85 5.62 -54.92 2.30
C GLY A 85 5.04 -54.50 3.65
N TYR A 86 5.13 -53.22 3.96
CA TYR A 86 4.77 -52.66 5.27
C TYR A 86 3.82 -51.48 5.14
N GLN A 87 2.98 -51.29 6.14
CA GLN A 87 2.05 -50.17 6.23
C GLN A 87 2.13 -49.59 7.65
N LEU A 88 2.23 -48.27 7.74
CA LEU A 88 2.08 -47.54 8.99
C LEU A 88 0.61 -47.14 9.16
N ARG A 89 -0.06 -47.66 10.17
CA ARG A 89 -1.48 -47.41 10.49
C ARG A 89 -1.57 -46.36 11.58
N ILE A 90 -2.01 -45.16 11.22
CA ILE A 90 -2.14 -44.02 12.14
C ILE A 90 -3.42 -43.25 11.84
N ALA A 91 -4.04 -42.68 12.86
CA ALA A 91 -5.15 -41.74 12.69
C ALA A 91 -4.65 -40.41 12.11
N PRO A 92 -5.46 -39.66 11.35
CA PRO A 92 -5.04 -38.37 10.77
C PRO A 92 -4.51 -37.37 11.81
N GLU A 93 -5.06 -37.38 13.02
CA GLU A 93 -4.63 -36.51 14.13
C GLU A 93 -3.22 -36.83 14.65
N GLN A 94 -2.67 -37.99 14.30
CA GLN A 94 -1.36 -38.41 14.77
C GLN A 94 -0.23 -37.90 13.88
N LEU A 95 -0.51 -37.36 12.68
CA LEU A 95 0.51 -36.84 11.77
C LEU A 95 0.34 -35.34 11.59
N ASP A 96 1.38 -34.56 11.88
CA ASP A 96 1.36 -33.11 11.74
C ASP A 96 1.04 -32.64 10.31
N LEU A 97 1.50 -33.35 9.28
CA LEU A 97 1.16 -33.10 7.87
C LEU A 97 -0.35 -33.22 7.60
N GLU A 98 -1.01 -34.26 8.10
CA GLU A 98 -2.45 -34.47 7.90
C GLU A 98 -3.27 -33.43 8.68
N ARG A 99 -2.83 -33.09 9.90
CA ARG A 99 -3.42 -31.98 10.67
C ARG A 99 -3.28 -30.65 9.96
N PHE A 100 -2.11 -30.38 9.38
CA PHE A 100 -1.87 -29.18 8.59
C PHE A 100 -2.81 -29.13 7.38
N ALA A 101 -2.86 -30.22 6.59
CA ALA A 101 -3.70 -30.30 5.40
C ALA A 101 -5.18 -30.06 5.72
N ARG A 102 -5.67 -30.69 6.80
CA ARG A 102 -7.04 -30.46 7.30
C ARG A 102 -7.30 -29.01 7.69
N LEU A 103 -6.39 -28.39 8.46
CA LEU A 103 -6.56 -26.99 8.88
C LEU A 103 -6.58 -26.03 7.70
N VAL A 104 -5.76 -26.28 6.67
CA VAL A 104 -5.75 -25.48 5.43
C VAL A 104 -7.05 -25.66 4.65
N ASP A 105 -7.54 -26.90 4.52
CA ASP A 105 -8.79 -27.20 3.81
C ASP A 105 -10.00 -26.58 4.51
N GLU A 106 -10.11 -26.78 5.82
CA GLU A 106 -11.14 -26.19 6.65
C GLU A 106 -11.09 -24.66 6.69
N ALA A 107 -9.99 -24.02 6.32
CA ALA A 107 -9.87 -22.56 6.31
C ALA A 107 -10.49 -21.93 5.06
N ARG A 108 -10.66 -22.69 3.96
CA ARG A 108 -11.08 -22.17 2.66
C ARG A 108 -12.45 -21.49 2.68
N GLU A 109 -13.38 -22.08 3.43
CA GLU A 109 -14.78 -21.64 3.54
C GLU A 109 -15.02 -20.66 4.69
N GLU A 110 -13.97 -20.30 5.44
CA GLU A 110 -14.10 -19.43 6.61
C GLU A 110 -14.05 -17.95 6.22
N PRO A 111 -14.75 -17.06 6.97
CA PRO A 111 -14.58 -15.62 6.88
C PRO A 111 -13.12 -15.18 7.04
N PRO A 112 -12.70 -14.02 6.47
CA PRO A 112 -11.29 -13.62 6.41
C PRO A 112 -10.52 -13.70 7.74
N SER A 113 -11.13 -13.24 8.84
CA SER A 113 -10.48 -13.28 10.16
C SER A 113 -10.32 -14.70 10.73
N GLU A 114 -11.33 -15.57 10.53
CA GLU A 114 -11.32 -16.95 11.02
C GLU A 114 -10.41 -17.82 10.15
N ARG A 115 -10.42 -17.60 8.83
CA ARG A 115 -9.49 -18.16 7.87
C ARG A 115 -8.03 -17.85 8.23
N ALA A 116 -7.71 -16.58 8.47
CA ALA A 116 -6.37 -16.17 8.89
C ALA A 116 -5.93 -16.85 10.20
N ALA A 117 -6.82 -16.91 11.20
CA ALA A 117 -6.53 -17.56 12.47
C ALA A 117 -6.28 -19.07 12.32
N LYS A 118 -7.06 -19.75 11.48
CA LYS A 118 -6.92 -21.19 11.21
C LYS A 118 -5.63 -21.48 10.44
N LEU A 119 -5.32 -20.69 9.42
CA LEU A 119 -4.06 -20.81 8.67
C LEU A 119 -2.83 -20.52 9.55
N ARG A 120 -2.91 -19.59 10.51
CA ARG A 120 -1.86 -19.36 11.49
C ARG A 120 -1.61 -20.60 12.37
N ARG A 121 -2.69 -21.28 12.82
CA ARG A 121 -2.59 -22.54 13.56
C ARG A 121 -1.98 -23.66 12.71
N ALA A 122 -2.31 -23.72 11.42
CA ALA A 122 -1.71 -24.68 10.50
C ALA A 122 -0.20 -24.43 10.36
N LEU A 123 0.20 -23.19 10.07
CA LEU A 123 1.61 -22.81 9.92
C LEU A 123 2.42 -22.99 11.21
N ALA A 124 1.81 -22.89 12.39
CA ALA A 124 2.46 -23.16 13.68
C ALA A 124 2.86 -24.63 13.89
N LEU A 125 2.37 -25.57 13.06
CA LEU A 125 2.83 -26.97 13.09
C LEU A 125 4.24 -27.14 12.47
N TRP A 126 4.69 -26.16 11.70
CA TRP A 126 6.01 -26.19 11.07
C TRP A 126 7.09 -25.79 12.08
N ARG A 127 8.07 -26.67 12.27
CA ARG A 127 9.21 -26.53 13.18
C ARG A 127 10.52 -26.22 12.44
N GLY A 128 10.45 -25.93 11.14
CA GLY A 128 11.59 -25.63 10.28
C GLY A 128 11.47 -26.31 8.91
N ARG A 129 12.61 -26.59 8.29
CA ARG A 129 12.68 -27.33 7.02
C ARG A 129 12.11 -28.75 7.21
N PRO A 130 11.15 -29.21 6.39
CA PRO A 130 10.58 -30.55 6.53
C PRO A 130 11.67 -31.61 6.34
N LEU A 131 11.63 -32.64 7.18
CA LEU A 131 12.60 -33.75 7.20
C LEU A 131 14.07 -33.28 7.16
N ALA A 132 14.41 -32.20 7.88
CA ALA A 132 15.74 -31.58 7.82
C ALA A 132 16.90 -32.55 8.08
N ASP A 133 16.70 -33.56 8.92
CA ASP A 133 17.66 -34.61 9.24
C ASP A 133 17.85 -35.66 8.14
N LEU A 134 17.00 -35.63 7.10
CA LEU A 134 17.00 -36.54 5.95
C LEU A 134 17.19 -35.79 4.62
N GLY A 135 17.60 -34.52 4.63
CA GLY A 135 17.73 -33.69 3.42
C GLY A 135 18.71 -34.21 2.35
N PHE A 136 19.58 -35.16 2.71
CA PHE A 136 20.50 -35.83 1.79
C PHE A 136 19.97 -37.16 1.22
N GLU A 137 18.83 -37.67 1.70
CA GLU A 137 18.23 -38.90 1.19
C GLU A 137 17.40 -38.59 -0.07
N ALA A 138 17.72 -39.25 -1.19
CA ALA A 138 17.13 -38.94 -2.49
C ALA A 138 15.59 -39.05 -2.51
N PHE A 139 15.02 -40.05 -1.83
CA PHE A 139 13.56 -40.21 -1.75
C PHE A 139 12.86 -39.04 -1.04
N ALA A 140 13.57 -38.35 -0.13
CA ALA A 140 13.01 -37.25 0.66
C ALA A 140 13.06 -35.92 -0.10
N GLN A 141 14.01 -35.71 -1.03
CA GLN A 141 14.21 -34.42 -1.68
C GLN A 141 12.97 -33.91 -2.44
N GLN A 142 12.34 -34.78 -3.23
CA GLN A 142 11.11 -34.43 -3.97
C GLN A 142 9.99 -34.01 -3.01
N GLU A 143 9.84 -34.75 -1.92
CA GLU A 143 8.77 -34.52 -0.96
C GLU A 143 9.05 -33.30 -0.08
N ILE A 144 10.31 -33.04 0.28
CA ILE A 144 10.74 -31.80 0.93
C ILE A 144 10.33 -30.60 0.08
N GLY A 145 10.62 -30.62 -1.23
CA GLY A 145 10.22 -29.55 -2.14
C GLY A 145 8.69 -29.40 -2.20
N ARG A 146 7.95 -30.51 -2.32
CA ARG A 146 6.46 -30.48 -2.30
C ARG A 146 5.91 -29.88 -1.01
N LEU A 147 6.51 -30.18 0.14
CA LEU A 147 6.12 -29.69 1.45
C LEU A 147 6.47 -28.20 1.61
N GLU A 148 7.67 -27.77 1.19
CA GLU A 148 8.05 -26.35 1.17
C GLU A 148 7.08 -25.51 0.31
N GLU A 149 6.72 -26.01 -0.87
CA GLU A 149 5.71 -25.40 -1.73
C GLU A 149 4.34 -25.28 -1.06
N LEU A 150 3.92 -26.34 -0.34
CA LEU A 150 2.66 -26.36 0.41
C LEU A 150 2.67 -25.36 1.57
N ARG A 151 3.81 -25.21 2.26
CA ARG A 151 3.99 -24.20 3.31
C ARG A 151 3.84 -22.79 2.75
N LEU A 152 4.49 -22.51 1.63
CA LEU A 152 4.45 -21.20 0.97
C LEU A 152 3.04 -20.86 0.49
N ALA A 153 2.34 -21.81 -0.12
CA ALA A 153 0.94 -21.61 -0.53
C ALA A 153 0.04 -21.26 0.67
N ALA A 154 0.17 -21.96 1.80
CA ALA A 154 -0.60 -21.66 3.00
C ALA A 154 -0.22 -20.30 3.63
N LEU A 155 1.03 -19.87 3.47
CA LEU A 155 1.48 -18.54 3.89
C LEU A 155 0.86 -17.45 3.02
N GLU A 156 0.90 -17.61 1.70
CA GLU A 156 0.24 -16.72 0.74
C GLU A 156 -1.27 -16.64 1.02
N ASP A 157 -1.93 -17.77 1.30
CA ASP A 157 -3.36 -17.80 1.65
C ASP A 157 -3.63 -17.09 2.99
N ARG A 158 -2.74 -17.26 3.99
CA ARG A 158 -2.88 -16.55 5.27
C ARG A 158 -2.79 -15.05 5.05
N VAL A 159 -1.76 -14.60 4.34
CA VAL A 159 -1.55 -13.18 4.04
C VAL A 159 -2.75 -12.61 3.29
N GLY A 160 -3.28 -13.33 2.29
CA GLY A 160 -4.49 -12.92 1.58
C GLY A 160 -5.67 -12.71 2.53
N ALA A 161 -5.91 -13.66 3.44
CA ALA A 161 -6.97 -13.56 4.44
C ALA A 161 -6.77 -12.39 5.44
N GLU A 162 -5.53 -12.08 5.80
CA GLU A 162 -5.20 -10.96 6.70
C GLU A 162 -5.39 -9.61 6.00
N LEU A 163 -5.01 -9.51 4.72
CA LEU A 163 -5.24 -8.33 3.90
C LEU A 163 -6.74 -8.05 3.72
N GLU A 164 -7.54 -9.07 3.41
CA GLU A 164 -9.01 -8.96 3.35
C GLU A 164 -9.62 -8.57 4.70
N ALA A 165 -9.02 -9.01 5.81
CA ALA A 165 -9.42 -8.62 7.15
C ALA A 165 -8.97 -7.19 7.55
N GLY A 166 -8.27 -6.47 6.68
CA GLY A 166 -7.79 -5.10 6.92
C GLY A 166 -6.57 -5.01 7.82
N ARG A 167 -5.77 -6.09 7.98
CA ARG A 167 -4.56 -6.11 8.82
C ARG A 167 -3.29 -5.94 7.98
N HIS A 168 -3.23 -4.90 7.15
CA HIS A 168 -2.16 -4.73 6.15
C HIS A 168 -0.83 -4.20 6.73
N SER A 169 -0.86 -3.29 7.69
CA SER A 169 0.35 -2.66 8.23
C SER A 169 1.23 -3.62 9.02
N ASP A 170 0.61 -4.52 9.80
CA ASP A 170 1.31 -5.55 10.57
C ASP A 170 2.04 -6.58 9.68
N LEU A 171 1.67 -6.69 8.40
CA LEU A 171 2.22 -7.70 7.49
C LEU A 171 3.46 -7.24 6.72
N VAL A 172 3.71 -5.93 6.62
CA VAL A 172 4.72 -5.41 5.67
C VAL A 172 6.11 -5.98 5.96
N GLY A 173 6.58 -5.91 7.20
CA GLY A 173 7.93 -6.40 7.53
C GLY A 173 8.10 -7.91 7.36
N GLU A 174 7.04 -8.69 7.61
CA GLU A 174 7.05 -10.14 7.35
C GLU A 174 7.07 -10.44 5.84
N LEU A 175 6.26 -9.70 5.06
CA LEU A 175 6.18 -9.84 3.61
C LEU A 175 7.45 -9.42 2.89
N GLU A 176 8.14 -8.37 3.35
CA GLU A 176 9.46 -7.97 2.84
C GLU A 176 10.45 -9.13 2.95
N ALA A 177 10.57 -9.75 4.13
CA ALA A 177 11.46 -10.89 4.34
C ALA A 177 11.13 -12.08 3.40
N PHE A 178 9.85 -12.43 3.25
CA PHE A 178 9.46 -13.52 2.35
C PHE A 178 9.62 -13.18 0.87
N ALA A 179 9.40 -11.92 0.49
CA ALA A 179 9.60 -11.45 -0.88
C ALA A 179 11.07 -11.45 -1.29
N ASP A 180 11.98 -11.23 -0.33
CA ASP A 180 13.43 -11.31 -0.52
C ASP A 180 13.93 -12.76 -0.59
N GLU A 181 13.40 -13.66 0.25
CA GLU A 181 13.70 -15.09 0.21
C GLU A 181 13.18 -15.76 -1.07
N HIS A 182 12.08 -15.25 -1.63
CA HIS A 182 11.38 -15.83 -2.78
C HIS A 182 11.16 -14.81 -3.91
N PRO A 183 12.23 -14.32 -4.55
CA PRO A 183 12.15 -13.16 -5.44
C PRO A 183 11.36 -13.38 -6.73
N LEU A 184 11.19 -14.63 -7.15
CA LEU A 184 10.41 -15.02 -8.34
C LEU A 184 8.93 -15.31 -8.04
N ARG A 185 8.49 -15.20 -6.78
CA ARG A 185 7.09 -15.46 -6.40
C ARG A 185 6.25 -14.20 -6.48
N GLU A 186 5.67 -14.00 -7.66
CA GLU A 186 4.84 -12.83 -7.96
C GLU A 186 3.65 -12.65 -7.00
N ARG A 187 3.06 -13.72 -6.46
CA ARG A 187 1.93 -13.60 -5.53
C ARG A 187 2.33 -12.92 -4.21
N LEU A 188 3.50 -13.24 -3.65
CA LEU A 188 4.03 -12.57 -2.47
C LEU A 188 4.35 -11.10 -2.77
N ARG A 189 4.90 -10.81 -3.96
CA ARG A 189 5.16 -9.44 -4.42
C ARG A 189 3.87 -8.63 -4.55
N SER A 190 2.83 -9.20 -5.17
CA SER A 190 1.50 -8.57 -5.24
C SER A 190 0.91 -8.29 -3.86
N GLN A 191 1.05 -9.23 -2.92
CA GLN A 191 0.55 -9.05 -1.56
C GLN A 191 1.31 -7.97 -0.79
N LEU A 192 2.64 -7.90 -0.96
CA LEU A 192 3.46 -6.82 -0.41
C LEU A 192 3.09 -5.47 -1.01
N MET A 193 2.93 -5.38 -2.33
CA MET A 193 2.46 -4.17 -3.02
C MET A 193 1.12 -3.70 -2.46
N LEU A 194 0.15 -4.61 -2.31
CA LEU A 194 -1.17 -4.26 -1.78
C LEU A 194 -1.10 -3.85 -0.31
N ALA A 195 -0.28 -4.51 0.50
CA ALA A 195 -0.07 -4.16 1.91
C ALA A 195 0.54 -2.76 2.06
N LEU A 196 1.58 -2.45 1.27
CA LEU A 196 2.22 -1.13 1.22
C LEU A 196 1.24 -0.06 0.77
N TYR A 197 0.51 -0.31 -0.32
CA TYR A 197 -0.48 0.61 -0.85
C TYR A 197 -1.58 0.93 0.18
N ARG A 198 -2.21 -0.08 0.78
CA ARG A 198 -3.24 0.09 1.82
C ARG A 198 -2.71 0.74 3.10
N SER A 199 -1.40 0.70 3.31
CA SER A 199 -0.72 1.39 4.43
C SER A 199 -0.26 2.82 4.06
N GLY A 200 -0.74 3.37 2.94
CA GLY A 200 -0.39 4.72 2.48
C GLY A 200 1.02 4.86 1.88
N ARG A 201 1.73 3.74 1.65
CA ARG A 201 3.09 3.69 1.10
C ARG A 201 3.06 3.39 -0.40
N GLN A 202 2.30 4.18 -1.17
CA GLN A 202 2.11 3.98 -2.61
C GLN A 202 3.43 3.94 -3.39
N ALA A 203 4.35 4.87 -3.12
CA ALA A 203 5.65 4.93 -3.79
C ALA A 203 6.44 3.62 -3.63
N GLU A 204 6.43 3.04 -2.44
CA GLU A 204 7.12 1.79 -2.15
C GLU A 204 6.41 0.61 -2.82
N ALA A 205 5.07 0.61 -2.87
CA ALA A 205 4.33 -0.40 -3.62
C ALA A 205 4.68 -0.39 -5.13
N LEU A 206 4.81 0.80 -5.74
CA LEU A 206 5.24 0.93 -7.13
C LEU A 206 6.70 0.49 -7.31
N GLN A 207 7.58 0.81 -6.36
CA GLN A 207 8.97 0.36 -6.37
C GLN A 207 9.09 -1.17 -6.37
N ILE A 208 8.28 -1.87 -5.55
CA ILE A 208 8.24 -3.35 -5.54
C ILE A 208 7.88 -3.92 -6.92
N TYR A 209 6.97 -3.29 -7.67
CA TYR A 209 6.66 -3.73 -9.04
C TYR A 209 7.88 -3.60 -9.96
N HIS A 210 8.57 -2.46 -9.93
CA HIS A 210 9.75 -2.23 -10.77
C HIS A 210 10.89 -3.18 -10.43
N ASP A 211 11.16 -3.41 -9.16
CA ASP A 211 12.18 -4.37 -8.72
C ASP A 211 11.83 -5.80 -9.12
N THR A 212 10.55 -6.19 -8.99
CA THR A 212 10.08 -7.51 -9.41
C THR A 212 10.21 -7.69 -10.93
N ARG A 213 9.82 -6.69 -11.72
CA ARG A 213 9.99 -6.71 -13.17
C ARG A 213 11.46 -6.88 -13.57
N ARG A 214 12.37 -6.13 -12.95
CA ARG A 214 13.80 -6.25 -13.22
C ARG A 214 14.29 -7.68 -12.98
N VAL A 215 13.96 -8.27 -11.83
CA VAL A 215 14.36 -9.65 -11.50
C VAL A 215 13.80 -10.65 -12.51
N LEU A 216 12.52 -10.55 -12.88
CA LEU A 216 11.90 -11.48 -13.85
C LEU A 216 12.51 -11.38 -15.24
N VAL A 217 12.81 -10.17 -15.69
CA VAL A 217 13.46 -9.94 -16.99
C VAL A 217 14.90 -10.45 -16.96
N ASP A 218 15.66 -10.15 -15.91
CA ASP A 218 17.08 -10.50 -15.81
C ASP A 218 17.30 -12.01 -15.62
N GLU A 219 16.52 -12.67 -14.75
CA GLU A 219 16.69 -14.08 -14.41
C GLU A 219 15.97 -15.03 -15.37
N LEU A 220 14.78 -14.63 -15.86
CA LEU A 220 13.90 -15.51 -16.64
C LEU A 220 13.60 -15.01 -18.06
N GLY A 221 13.92 -13.75 -18.38
CA GLY A 221 13.60 -13.15 -19.69
C GLY A 221 12.10 -12.96 -19.93
N ILE A 222 11.30 -12.87 -18.88
CA ILE A 222 9.84 -12.74 -18.96
C ILE A 222 9.35 -11.44 -18.31
N GLU A 223 8.22 -10.94 -18.79
CA GLU A 223 7.51 -9.82 -18.17
C GLU A 223 6.66 -10.27 -16.98
N PRO A 224 6.31 -9.37 -16.04
CA PRO A 224 5.38 -9.64 -14.95
C PRO A 224 4.05 -10.24 -15.43
N SER A 225 3.44 -11.09 -14.62
CA SER A 225 2.14 -11.69 -14.90
C SER A 225 1.04 -10.63 -15.07
N PRO A 226 -0.05 -10.93 -15.83
CA PRO A 226 -1.16 -10.01 -15.99
C PRO A 226 -1.79 -9.54 -14.67
N ALA A 227 -1.83 -10.41 -13.65
CA ALA A 227 -2.35 -10.06 -12.33
C ALA A 227 -1.49 -8.98 -11.64
N LEU A 228 -0.17 -9.10 -11.71
CA LEU A 228 0.77 -8.15 -11.14
C LEU A 228 0.74 -6.80 -11.91
N GLN A 229 0.64 -6.85 -13.26
CA GLN A 229 0.46 -5.66 -14.10
C GLN A 229 -0.87 -4.94 -13.81
N GLN A 230 -1.96 -5.69 -13.60
CA GLN A 230 -3.28 -5.13 -13.26
C GLN A 230 -3.24 -4.44 -11.90
N LEU A 231 -2.63 -5.05 -10.89
CA LEU A 231 -2.47 -4.42 -9.57
C LEU A 231 -1.65 -3.13 -9.66
N HIS A 232 -0.53 -3.16 -10.38
CA HIS A 232 0.27 -1.96 -10.63
C HIS A 232 -0.56 -0.83 -11.28
N GLY A 233 -1.32 -1.16 -12.33
CA GLY A 233 -2.21 -0.20 -12.98
C GLY A 233 -3.33 0.31 -12.07
N ALA A 234 -3.90 -0.55 -11.22
CA ALA A 234 -4.92 -0.17 -10.25
C ALA A 234 -4.36 0.77 -9.17
N ILE A 235 -3.13 0.53 -8.70
CA ILE A 235 -2.43 1.40 -7.75
C ILE A 235 -2.16 2.77 -8.39
N LEU A 236 -1.69 2.82 -9.63
CA LEU A 236 -1.47 4.07 -10.37
C LEU A 236 -2.76 4.90 -10.53
N ARG A 237 -3.91 4.23 -10.69
CA ARG A 237 -5.23 4.89 -10.81
C ARG A 237 -5.92 5.15 -9.47
N GLN A 238 -5.33 4.71 -8.36
CA GLN A 238 -5.95 4.71 -7.03
C GLN A 238 -7.36 4.09 -7.07
N ASP A 239 -7.45 2.90 -7.65
CA ASP A 239 -8.71 2.22 -7.90
C ASP A 239 -9.47 1.92 -6.58
N PRO A 240 -10.73 2.37 -6.42
CA PRO A 240 -11.52 2.11 -5.21
C PRO A 240 -11.68 0.64 -4.85
N GLY A 241 -11.56 -0.28 -5.82
CA GLY A 241 -11.62 -1.72 -5.57
C GLY A 241 -10.45 -2.26 -4.74
N LEU A 242 -9.35 -1.51 -4.63
CA LEU A 242 -8.19 -1.89 -3.81
C LEU A 242 -8.42 -1.69 -2.31
N GLU A 243 -9.51 -1.03 -1.91
CA GLU A 243 -9.79 -0.52 -0.56
C GLU A 243 -10.83 -1.34 0.23
N GLU A 244 -11.25 -2.53 -0.24
CA GLU A 244 -12.20 -3.39 0.51
C GLU A 244 -11.60 -3.86 1.85
N GLY A 245 -11.99 -3.19 2.94
CA GLY A 245 -11.71 -3.49 4.34
C GLY A 245 -12.96 -3.37 5.25
N PRO A 246 -12.86 -3.50 6.57
CA PRO A 246 -14.02 -3.44 7.48
C PRO A 246 -14.77 -2.09 7.42
N PRO A 247 -16.08 -2.04 7.71
CA PRO A 247 -16.84 -0.80 7.71
C PRO A 247 -16.25 0.25 8.66
N VAL A 248 -16.40 1.53 8.27
CA VAL A 248 -15.93 2.69 9.04
C VAL A 248 -16.55 2.64 10.46
N PRO A 249 -15.77 2.79 11.54
CA PRO A 249 -16.31 2.78 12.90
C PRO A 249 -17.35 3.90 13.12
N ALA A 250 -18.39 3.64 13.93
CA ALA A 250 -19.47 4.60 14.20
C ALA A 250 -19.00 5.98 14.70
N VAL A 251 -17.88 6.03 15.45
CA VAL A 251 -17.27 7.29 15.93
C VAL A 251 -16.74 8.16 14.79
N ALA A 252 -16.29 7.54 13.68
CA ALA A 252 -15.85 8.26 12.51
C ALA A 252 -17.03 8.79 11.68
N GLU A 253 -18.18 8.11 11.67
CA GLU A 253 -19.39 8.58 10.99
C GLU A 253 -19.92 9.90 11.56
N ASP A 254 -19.99 10.03 12.90
CA ASP A 254 -20.42 11.28 13.56
C ASP A 254 -19.50 12.45 13.20
N ARG A 255 -18.19 12.22 13.14
CA ARG A 255 -17.22 13.26 12.76
C ARG A 255 -17.31 13.64 11.28
N ILE A 256 -17.57 12.67 10.39
CA ILE A 256 -17.80 12.95 8.96
C ILE A 256 -19.03 13.85 8.80
N LYS A 257 -20.08 13.62 9.58
CA LYS A 257 -21.28 14.46 9.57
C LYS A 257 -20.97 15.90 9.96
N ASP A 258 -20.19 16.14 11.01
CA ASP A 258 -19.73 17.49 11.41
C ASP A 258 -19.00 18.20 10.26
N VAL A 259 -18.14 17.47 9.53
CA VAL A 259 -17.41 18.01 8.38
C VAL A 259 -18.38 18.41 7.27
N VAL A 260 -19.32 17.52 6.92
CA VAL A 260 -20.33 17.81 5.88
C VAL A 260 -21.16 19.02 6.26
N GLU A 261 -21.70 19.09 7.47
CA GLU A 261 -22.49 20.25 7.93
C GLU A 261 -21.69 21.56 7.83
N THR A 262 -20.43 21.54 8.22
CA THR A 262 -19.52 22.70 8.15
C THR A 262 -19.23 23.11 6.71
N MET A 263 -19.01 22.13 5.83
CA MET A 263 -18.79 22.32 4.39
C MET A 263 -20.02 22.92 3.72
N LEU A 264 -21.20 22.37 3.99
CA LEU A 264 -22.46 22.82 3.41
C LEU A 264 -22.92 24.18 3.91
N ALA A 265 -22.43 24.61 5.07
CA ALA A 265 -22.56 25.98 5.58
C ALA A 265 -21.58 26.98 4.92
N GLY A 266 -20.72 26.52 4.00
CA GLY A 266 -19.69 27.36 3.38
C GLY A 266 -18.63 27.84 4.36
N ARG A 267 -18.37 27.11 5.45
CA ARG A 267 -17.39 27.48 6.49
C ARG A 267 -16.13 26.60 6.50
N LEU A 268 -16.02 25.66 5.56
CA LEU A 268 -14.87 24.78 5.40
C LEU A 268 -13.97 25.25 4.27
N VAL A 269 -12.66 25.14 4.47
CA VAL A 269 -11.63 25.24 3.43
C VAL A 269 -10.91 23.89 3.33
N PRO A 270 -11.15 23.11 2.26
CA PRO A 270 -10.35 21.92 2.00
C PRO A 270 -8.93 22.31 1.59
N VAL A 271 -7.96 21.56 2.12
CA VAL A 271 -6.53 21.69 1.82
C VAL A 271 -6.06 20.36 1.25
N LEU A 272 -5.69 20.35 -0.02
CA LEU A 272 -5.38 19.15 -0.80
C LEU A 272 -3.87 19.01 -1.01
N GLY A 273 -3.33 17.87 -0.57
CA GLY A 273 -1.94 17.49 -0.80
C GLY A 273 -1.69 17.02 -2.24
N ALA A 274 -0.44 17.12 -2.67
CA ALA A 274 0.00 16.61 -3.96
C ALA A 274 0.78 15.31 -3.73
N ASP A 275 0.41 14.24 -4.43
CA ASP A 275 1.30 13.08 -4.53
C ASP A 275 2.34 13.35 -5.61
N VAL A 276 3.57 13.60 -5.17
CA VAL A 276 4.71 13.90 -6.05
C VAL A 276 5.65 12.72 -6.24
N ALA A 277 5.31 11.53 -5.75
CA ALA A 277 6.18 10.37 -5.81
C ALA A 277 6.50 9.96 -7.25
N ASP A 278 5.47 9.79 -8.08
CA ASP A 278 5.63 9.46 -9.51
C ASP A 278 6.45 10.54 -10.24
N LEU A 279 6.10 11.82 -10.02
CA LEU A 279 6.85 12.94 -10.59
C LEU A 279 8.34 12.90 -10.21
N THR A 280 8.64 12.58 -8.95
CA THR A 280 10.01 12.47 -8.44
C THR A 280 10.78 11.35 -9.12
N VAL A 281 10.16 10.16 -9.24
CA VAL A 281 10.77 8.99 -9.89
C VAL A 281 11.03 9.27 -11.36
N ARG A 282 10.05 9.80 -12.10
CA ARG A 282 10.19 10.08 -13.53
C ARG A 282 11.27 11.12 -13.80
N LEU A 283 11.35 12.17 -12.99
CA LEU A 283 12.44 13.16 -13.08
C LEU A 283 13.82 12.52 -12.76
N ALA A 284 13.90 11.71 -11.71
CA ALA A 284 15.14 11.04 -11.32
C ALA A 284 15.66 10.10 -12.42
N GLU A 285 14.78 9.29 -13.01
CA GLU A 285 15.11 8.40 -14.14
C GLU A 285 15.54 9.19 -15.37
N ARG A 286 14.75 10.20 -15.75
CA ARG A 286 14.98 11.01 -16.95
C ARG A 286 16.32 11.73 -16.94
N PHE A 287 16.76 12.18 -15.76
CA PHE A 287 18.00 12.95 -15.60
C PHE A 287 19.13 12.16 -14.93
N GLU A 288 19.00 10.84 -14.82
CA GLU A 288 20.01 9.93 -14.28
C GLU A 288 20.49 10.35 -12.88
N TYR A 289 19.54 10.63 -11.98
CA TYR A 289 19.84 11.04 -10.62
C TYR A 289 20.54 9.90 -9.84
N PRO A 290 21.70 10.16 -9.19
CA PRO A 290 22.61 9.10 -8.75
C PRO A 290 22.23 8.39 -7.44
N ALA A 291 21.26 8.90 -6.66
CA ALA A 291 20.90 8.35 -5.37
C ALA A 291 19.48 7.75 -5.34
N ASN A 292 19.32 6.64 -4.62
CA ASN A 292 18.04 5.96 -4.46
C ASN A 292 17.20 6.64 -3.34
N GLY A 293 15.89 6.77 -3.55
CA GLY A 293 14.94 7.18 -2.50
C GLY A 293 14.98 8.66 -2.09
N SER A 294 15.13 9.58 -3.05
CA SER A 294 15.22 11.03 -2.79
C SER A 294 13.89 11.75 -2.93
N ALA A 295 13.73 12.87 -2.22
CA ALA A 295 12.53 13.70 -2.30
C ALA A 295 12.59 14.64 -3.52
N LEU A 296 11.43 15.05 -4.04
CA LEU A 296 11.31 15.98 -5.19
C LEU A 296 12.28 17.18 -5.12
N PRO A 297 12.44 17.89 -3.99
CA PRO A 297 13.34 19.04 -3.90
C PRO A 297 14.79 18.73 -4.24
N GLN A 298 15.29 17.58 -3.81
CA GLN A 298 16.68 17.18 -4.01
C GLN A 298 16.92 16.81 -5.48
N VAL A 299 15.98 16.07 -6.08
CA VAL A 299 16.03 15.69 -7.48
C VAL A 299 15.94 16.94 -8.37
N ALA A 300 14.95 17.81 -8.10
CA ALA A 300 14.77 19.06 -8.84
C ALA A 300 15.98 20.01 -8.69
N GLN A 301 16.54 20.15 -7.48
CA GLN A 301 17.74 20.96 -7.24
C GLN A 301 18.93 20.42 -8.04
N TYR A 302 19.15 19.10 -8.04
CA TYR A 302 20.21 18.49 -8.85
C TYR A 302 20.04 18.80 -10.34
N ILE A 303 18.83 18.64 -10.88
CA ILE A 303 18.56 18.94 -12.30
C ILE A 303 18.81 20.41 -12.58
N ALA A 304 18.29 21.31 -11.73
CA ALA A 304 18.48 22.75 -11.89
C ALA A 304 19.96 23.16 -11.90
N VAL A 305 20.78 22.57 -11.04
CA VAL A 305 22.23 22.85 -10.96
C VAL A 305 22.99 22.22 -12.13
N MET A 306 22.67 20.98 -12.50
CA MET A 306 23.45 20.21 -13.47
C MET A 306 23.06 20.46 -14.92
N LYS A 307 21.78 20.76 -15.18
CA LYS A 307 21.20 20.91 -16.52
C LYS A 307 20.61 22.30 -16.75
N GLY A 308 20.37 23.07 -15.68
CA GLY A 308 19.72 24.38 -15.74
C GLY A 308 18.23 24.31 -15.43
N SER A 309 17.65 25.45 -15.03
CA SER A 309 16.22 25.54 -14.68
C SER A 309 15.28 25.39 -15.88
N GLY A 310 15.70 25.82 -17.08
CA GLY A 310 14.90 25.68 -18.31
C GLY A 310 14.54 24.22 -18.61
N PRO A 311 15.53 23.31 -18.75
CA PRO A 311 15.26 21.89 -18.98
C PRO A 311 14.43 21.22 -17.88
N LEU A 312 14.58 21.64 -16.61
CA LEU A 312 13.72 21.16 -15.53
C LEU A 312 12.26 21.57 -15.78
N TYR A 313 12.02 22.83 -16.13
CA TYR A 313 10.67 23.36 -16.33
C TYR A 313 10.01 22.76 -17.58
N ASP A 314 10.77 22.56 -18.66
CA ASP A 314 10.28 21.88 -19.87
C ASP A 314 9.81 20.44 -19.57
N GLU A 315 10.57 19.70 -18.74
CA GLU A 315 10.19 18.33 -18.36
C GLU A 315 9.03 18.32 -17.35
N LEU A 316 9.02 19.23 -16.37
CA LEU A 316 7.88 19.40 -15.46
C LEU A 316 6.59 19.69 -16.23
N HIS A 317 6.64 20.59 -17.22
CA HIS A 317 5.52 20.84 -18.11
C HIS A 317 5.10 19.54 -18.82
N ALA A 318 6.01 18.83 -19.48
CA ALA A 318 5.69 17.60 -20.19
C ALA A 318 5.09 16.50 -19.29
N LEU A 319 5.49 16.43 -18.02
CA LEU A 319 5.00 15.43 -17.05
C LEU A 319 3.67 15.83 -16.40
N LEU A 320 3.36 17.12 -16.29
CA LEU A 320 2.17 17.67 -15.62
C LEU A 320 1.07 18.15 -16.58
N ASP A 321 1.41 18.39 -17.84
CA ASP A 321 0.50 18.68 -18.96
C ASP A 321 -0.43 17.51 -19.38
N PRO A 322 -0.12 16.21 -19.19
CA PRO A 322 -1.06 15.15 -19.60
C PRO A 322 -2.41 15.31 -18.89
N ASP A 323 -3.51 15.02 -19.60
CA ASP A 323 -4.89 14.95 -19.07
C ASP A 323 -5.00 13.85 -17.99
N LEU A 324 -4.43 14.08 -16.81
CA LEU A 324 -4.57 13.21 -15.66
C LEU A 324 -6.06 13.14 -15.30
N PRO A 325 -6.66 11.94 -15.27
CA PRO A 325 -8.08 11.82 -14.99
C PRO A 325 -8.37 12.32 -13.57
N PRO A 326 -9.45 13.11 -13.36
CA PRO A 326 -9.88 13.49 -12.03
C PRO A 326 -10.04 12.28 -11.10
N THR A 327 -9.65 12.42 -9.84
CA THR A 327 -9.92 11.41 -8.80
C THR A 327 -11.36 11.53 -8.29
N ALA A 328 -11.82 10.58 -7.48
CA ALA A 328 -13.10 10.69 -6.78
C ALA A 328 -13.16 11.94 -5.88
N LEU A 329 -12.03 12.32 -5.29
CA LEU A 329 -11.90 13.53 -4.48
C LEU A 329 -12.12 14.80 -5.31
N HIS A 330 -11.48 14.88 -6.48
CA HIS A 330 -11.65 16.01 -7.40
C HIS A 330 -13.10 16.13 -7.85
N ARG A 331 -13.72 15.01 -8.27
CA ARG A 331 -15.14 14.96 -8.66
C ARG A 331 -16.08 15.38 -7.53
N PHE A 332 -15.80 14.97 -6.31
CA PHE A 332 -16.59 15.37 -5.15
C PHE A 332 -16.61 16.89 -4.96
N PHE A 333 -15.42 17.53 -4.96
CA PHE A 333 -15.35 18.98 -4.82
C PHE A 333 -15.93 19.74 -6.01
N ALA A 334 -15.83 19.19 -7.22
CA ALA A 334 -16.45 19.75 -8.42
C ALA A 334 -17.99 19.66 -8.41
N ALA A 335 -18.58 18.69 -7.70
CA ALA A 335 -20.04 18.55 -7.60
C ALA A 335 -20.68 19.46 -6.54
N LEU A 336 -19.90 19.97 -5.58
CA LEU A 336 -20.39 20.80 -4.48
C LEU A 336 -20.97 22.17 -4.85
N PRO A 337 -20.48 22.93 -5.86
CA PRO A 337 -20.99 24.26 -6.19
C PRO A 337 -22.51 24.29 -6.41
N SER A 338 -23.04 23.35 -7.18
CA SER A 338 -24.49 23.20 -7.41
C SER A 338 -25.28 23.02 -6.11
N LEU A 339 -24.72 22.27 -5.17
CA LEU A 339 -25.34 21.95 -3.89
C LEU A 339 -25.23 23.09 -2.85
N LEU A 340 -24.17 23.90 -2.93
CA LEU A 340 -23.99 25.13 -2.15
C LEU A 340 -24.94 26.23 -2.62
N ARG A 341 -25.08 26.42 -3.94
CA ARG A 341 -26.05 27.37 -4.53
C ARG A 341 -27.47 27.08 -4.07
N GLY A 342 -27.88 25.81 -4.05
CA GLY A 342 -29.20 25.39 -3.56
C GLY A 342 -29.46 25.72 -2.08
N ARG A 343 -28.41 25.96 -1.28
CA ARG A 343 -28.49 26.33 0.14
C ARG A 343 -28.25 27.82 0.41
N GLY A 344 -27.94 28.61 -0.62
CA GLY A 344 -27.54 30.02 -0.44
C GLY A 344 -26.22 30.16 0.33
N ALA A 345 -25.38 29.13 0.34
CA ALA A 345 -24.05 29.17 0.93
C ALA A 345 -23.03 29.69 -0.09
N PRO A 346 -21.97 30.40 0.34
CA PRO A 346 -20.90 30.82 -0.55
C PRO A 346 -20.18 29.60 -1.13
N HIS A 347 -19.62 29.77 -2.33
CA HIS A 347 -18.78 28.79 -2.98
C HIS A 347 -17.48 28.54 -2.19
N GLN A 348 -16.76 27.52 -2.66
CA GLN A 348 -15.61 26.96 -1.98
C GLN A 348 -14.36 27.79 -2.24
N LEU A 349 -13.52 27.92 -1.22
CA LEU A 349 -12.11 28.21 -1.40
C LEU A 349 -11.37 26.89 -1.20
N ILE A 350 -10.73 26.37 -2.23
CA ILE A 350 -9.94 25.14 -2.19
C ILE A 350 -8.47 25.55 -2.20
N VAL A 351 -7.69 25.07 -1.24
CA VAL A 351 -6.23 25.26 -1.21
C VAL A 351 -5.58 23.98 -1.67
N THR A 352 -4.60 24.05 -2.56
CA THR A 352 -3.85 22.87 -3.01
C THR A 352 -2.38 23.18 -3.21
N THR A 353 -1.56 22.14 -3.02
CA THR A 353 -0.14 22.13 -3.38
C THR A 353 0.14 21.38 -4.67
N SER A 354 -0.89 20.85 -5.34
CA SER A 354 -0.71 20.17 -6.62
C SER A 354 -0.43 21.15 -7.75
N TYR A 355 0.46 20.72 -8.65
CA TYR A 355 0.83 21.43 -9.86
C TYR A 355 -0.07 21.08 -11.04
N ASP A 356 -0.63 19.86 -11.05
CA ASP A 356 -1.43 19.30 -12.14
C ASP A 356 -2.81 19.99 -12.30
N LEU A 357 -3.54 19.61 -13.35
CA LEU A 357 -4.82 20.21 -13.72
C LEU A 357 -6.04 19.33 -13.39
N ALA A 358 -5.86 18.23 -12.65
CA ALA A 358 -6.90 17.21 -12.48
C ALA A 358 -8.10 17.71 -11.66
N LEU A 359 -7.88 18.60 -10.69
CA LEU A 359 -8.97 19.24 -9.96
C LEU A 359 -9.79 20.13 -10.89
N GLU A 360 -9.12 20.97 -11.66
CA GLU A 360 -9.79 21.91 -12.54
C GLU A 360 -10.51 21.24 -13.70
N ARG A 361 -9.94 20.15 -14.22
CA ARG A 361 -10.61 19.27 -15.16
C ARG A 361 -11.93 18.75 -14.59
N ALA A 362 -11.95 18.35 -13.32
CA ALA A 362 -13.17 17.89 -12.66
C ALA A 362 -14.27 18.96 -12.64
N PHE A 363 -13.90 20.23 -12.42
CA PHE A 363 -14.84 21.35 -12.48
C PHE A 363 -15.35 21.60 -13.89
N LEU A 364 -14.47 21.55 -14.91
CA LEU A 364 -14.88 21.66 -16.30
C LEU A 364 -15.83 20.53 -16.71
N ASP A 365 -15.53 19.29 -16.32
CA ASP A 365 -16.38 18.12 -16.58
C ASP A 365 -17.75 18.24 -15.89
N ALA A 366 -17.80 18.88 -14.71
CA ALA A 366 -19.04 19.19 -14.00
C ALA A 366 -19.79 20.42 -14.55
N GLY A 367 -19.21 21.13 -15.54
CA GLY A 367 -19.79 22.36 -16.10
C GLY A 367 -19.78 23.55 -15.13
N GLU A 368 -18.87 23.57 -14.16
CA GLU A 368 -18.76 24.61 -13.14
C GLU A 368 -17.63 25.59 -13.48
N GLU A 369 -17.92 26.89 -13.48
CA GLU A 369 -16.89 27.92 -13.62
C GLU A 369 -16.11 28.10 -12.31
N PHE A 370 -14.81 28.40 -12.40
CA PHE A 370 -13.94 28.63 -11.26
C PHE A 370 -12.85 29.67 -11.58
N ASP A 371 -12.30 30.27 -10.53
CA ASP A 371 -11.10 31.11 -10.62
C ASP A 371 -9.89 30.32 -10.10
N VAL A 372 -8.72 30.51 -10.73
CA VAL A 372 -7.46 29.97 -10.20
C VAL A 372 -6.57 31.10 -9.74
N VAL A 373 -6.04 30.98 -8.52
CA VAL A 373 -5.07 31.91 -7.96
C VAL A 373 -3.79 31.13 -7.65
N SER A 374 -2.70 31.40 -8.35
CA SER A 374 -1.47 30.61 -8.29
C SER A 374 -0.26 31.45 -7.86
N TYR A 375 0.61 30.86 -7.04
CA TYR A 375 1.84 31.50 -6.59
C TYR A 375 2.91 31.52 -7.68
N LEU A 376 3.62 32.64 -7.82
CA LEU A 376 4.73 32.80 -8.74
C LEU A 376 6.06 32.64 -8.00
N ALA A 377 6.76 31.53 -8.25
CA ALA A 377 8.04 31.16 -7.63
C ALA A 377 9.25 31.71 -8.39
N ALA A 378 9.09 32.11 -9.65
CA ALA A 378 10.21 32.50 -10.51
C ALA A 378 9.98 33.84 -11.24
N GLY A 379 11.07 34.39 -11.78
CA GLY A 379 11.05 35.59 -12.60
C GLY A 379 10.82 36.90 -11.84
N ARG A 380 10.54 37.99 -12.59
CA ARG A 380 10.38 39.36 -12.05
C ARG A 380 9.22 39.52 -11.06
N ASN A 381 8.27 38.59 -11.08
CA ASN A 381 7.04 38.62 -10.30
C ASN A 381 7.07 37.63 -9.12
N ARG A 382 8.24 37.06 -8.82
CA ARG A 382 8.44 36.15 -7.69
C ARG A 382 7.85 36.72 -6.40
N GLY A 383 7.16 35.87 -5.63
CA GLY A 383 6.53 36.25 -4.37
C GLY A 383 5.12 36.82 -4.51
N LYS A 384 4.62 36.99 -5.73
CA LYS A 384 3.26 37.45 -6.03
C LYS A 384 2.35 36.30 -6.45
N PHE A 385 1.07 36.60 -6.62
CA PHE A 385 0.07 35.68 -7.16
C PHE A 385 -0.43 36.14 -8.52
N CYS A 386 -0.76 35.19 -9.38
CA CYS A 386 -1.52 35.40 -10.61
C CYS A 386 -2.97 34.93 -10.40
N HIS A 387 -3.95 35.67 -10.94
CA HIS A 387 -5.33 35.23 -11.05
C HIS A 387 -5.62 34.88 -12.51
N VAL A 388 -6.05 33.64 -12.74
CA VAL A 388 -6.58 33.19 -14.03
C VAL A 388 -8.10 33.10 -13.92
N ALA A 389 -8.79 33.89 -14.73
CA ALA A 389 -10.25 33.92 -14.83
C ALA A 389 -10.79 32.71 -15.61
N PRO A 390 -12.12 32.42 -15.57
CA PRO A 390 -12.70 31.27 -16.28
C PRO A 390 -12.50 31.27 -17.80
N ASP A 391 -12.28 32.45 -18.39
CA ASP A 391 -12.01 32.61 -19.81
C ASP A 391 -10.52 32.37 -20.18
N GLY A 392 -9.68 32.01 -19.20
CA GLY A 392 -8.24 31.79 -19.36
C GLY A 392 -7.40 33.06 -19.21
N THR A 393 -8.01 34.22 -18.99
CA THR A 393 -7.26 35.47 -18.87
C THR A 393 -6.48 35.53 -17.56
N GLY A 394 -5.15 35.47 -17.67
CA GLY A 394 -4.22 35.63 -16.54
C GLY A 394 -3.92 37.11 -16.23
N THR A 395 -4.04 37.49 -14.96
CA THR A 395 -3.74 38.83 -14.46
C THR A 395 -2.88 38.77 -13.20
N LEU A 396 -1.79 39.52 -13.18
CA LEU A 396 -0.94 39.66 -12.00
C LEU A 396 -1.66 40.42 -10.88
N ILE A 397 -1.66 39.87 -9.67
CA ILE A 397 -2.15 40.55 -8.48
C ILE A 397 -1.02 41.44 -7.93
N GLU A 398 -0.94 42.69 -8.41
CA GLU A 398 0.08 43.63 -7.94
C GLU A 398 -0.18 44.16 -6.54
N VAL A 399 -1.43 44.49 -6.24
CA VAL A 399 -1.87 45.05 -4.96
C VAL A 399 -3.04 44.20 -4.44
N PRO A 400 -2.81 43.28 -3.49
CA PRO A 400 -3.84 42.34 -3.03
C PRO A 400 -5.12 43.02 -2.53
N ASN A 401 -4.99 44.19 -1.88
CA ASN A 401 -6.12 44.92 -1.31
C ASN A 401 -7.07 45.52 -2.36
N THR A 402 -6.61 45.77 -3.59
CA THR A 402 -7.46 46.33 -4.66
C THR A 402 -8.17 45.25 -5.48
N TYR A 403 -7.86 43.97 -5.26
CA TYR A 403 -8.35 42.85 -6.06
C TYR A 403 -9.63 42.18 -5.49
N ALA A 404 -10.16 42.69 -4.39
CA ALA A 404 -11.27 42.07 -3.66
C ALA A 404 -12.61 42.02 -4.43
N THR A 405 -12.78 42.84 -5.48
CA THR A 405 -14.00 42.88 -6.31
C THR A 405 -14.03 41.81 -7.40
N GLU A 406 -12.86 41.34 -7.83
CA GLU A 406 -12.73 40.35 -8.91
C GLU A 406 -12.90 38.93 -8.36
N LEU A 407 -12.32 38.65 -7.18
CA LEU A 407 -12.35 37.34 -6.53
C LEU A 407 -13.44 37.27 -5.44
N SER A 408 -14.58 36.68 -5.80
CA SER A 408 -15.73 36.55 -4.89
C SER A 408 -16.26 35.12 -4.81
N LEU A 409 -16.23 34.56 -3.60
CA LEU A 409 -16.83 33.26 -3.27
C LEU A 409 -18.37 33.27 -3.37
N GLU A 410 -19.00 34.45 -3.47
CA GLU A 410 -20.43 34.52 -3.77
C GLU A 410 -20.72 34.19 -5.24
N ARG A 411 -19.74 34.37 -6.13
CA ARG A 411 -19.88 34.14 -7.57
C ARG A 411 -19.54 32.70 -7.96
N ARG A 412 -18.35 32.23 -7.55
CA ARG A 412 -17.81 30.94 -7.99
C ARG A 412 -16.73 30.41 -7.05
N THR A 413 -16.34 29.16 -7.28
CA THR A 413 -15.25 28.50 -6.55
C THR A 413 -13.91 29.13 -6.91
N ILE A 414 -13.02 29.25 -5.92
CA ILE A 414 -11.65 29.74 -6.10
C ILE A 414 -10.68 28.63 -5.70
N ILE A 415 -9.76 28.29 -6.59
CA ILE A 415 -8.69 27.31 -6.38
C ILE A 415 -7.38 28.06 -6.15
N LEU A 416 -6.87 27.99 -4.92
CA LEU A 416 -5.62 28.63 -4.51
C LEU A 416 -4.47 27.62 -4.56
N LYS A 417 -3.59 27.76 -5.57
CA LYS A 417 -2.41 26.91 -5.78
C LYS A 417 -1.16 27.52 -5.18
N LEU A 418 -0.66 26.93 -4.10
CA LEU A 418 0.41 27.51 -3.30
C LEU A 418 1.83 27.24 -3.81
N HIS A 419 2.01 26.18 -4.60
CA HIS A 419 3.31 25.82 -5.19
C HIS A 419 3.41 26.18 -6.68
N GLY A 420 2.44 26.95 -7.18
CA GLY A 420 2.34 27.30 -8.59
C GLY A 420 1.50 26.29 -9.36
N GLN A 421 1.62 26.30 -10.69
CA GLN A 421 0.79 25.51 -11.60
C GLN A 421 1.48 25.32 -12.95
N VAL A 422 1.13 24.23 -13.64
CA VAL A 422 1.35 24.07 -15.08
C VAL A 422 0.35 24.94 -15.86
N GLY A 423 0.78 25.55 -16.98
CA GLY A 423 -0.08 26.37 -17.83
C GLY A 423 -0.92 25.53 -18.80
N ARG A 424 -2.21 25.83 -18.98
CA ARG A 424 -3.13 25.02 -19.84
C ARG A 424 -3.04 25.32 -21.33
N SER A 425 -2.54 26.49 -21.67
CA SER A 425 -2.47 26.99 -23.03
C SER A 425 -1.13 27.68 -23.25
N ALA A 426 -0.79 27.93 -24.52
CA ALA A 426 0.41 28.69 -24.86
C ALA A 426 0.40 30.11 -24.25
N GLU A 427 -0.78 30.70 -24.05
CA GLU A 427 -0.94 32.02 -23.42
C GLU A 427 -0.80 31.94 -21.90
N GLU A 428 -1.26 30.85 -21.28
CA GLU A 428 -1.11 30.61 -19.85
C GLU A 428 0.31 30.22 -19.43
N ARG A 429 1.15 29.75 -20.36
CA ARG A 429 2.57 29.44 -20.10
C ARG A 429 3.37 30.61 -19.54
N GLU A 430 2.96 31.87 -19.76
CA GLU A 430 3.60 33.02 -19.11
C GLU A 430 3.48 32.98 -17.57
N TRP A 431 2.42 32.36 -17.06
CA TRP A 431 2.09 32.28 -15.64
C TRP A 431 2.48 30.96 -14.99
N GLU A 432 3.12 30.08 -15.75
CA GLU A 432 3.62 28.80 -15.28
C GLU A 432 4.72 28.99 -14.22
N SER A 433 4.57 28.26 -13.11
CA SER A 433 5.49 28.41 -11.99
C SER A 433 5.49 27.19 -11.09
N PHE A 434 6.65 26.88 -10.50
CA PHE A 434 6.84 25.68 -9.70
C PHE A 434 7.70 26.00 -8.47
N VAL A 435 7.20 25.69 -7.27
CA VAL A 435 8.01 25.62 -6.04
C VAL A 435 8.50 24.18 -5.88
N VAL A 436 9.63 23.85 -6.53
CA VAL A 436 10.05 22.45 -6.68
C VAL A 436 11.48 22.18 -6.23
N THR A 437 12.38 23.17 -6.29
CA THR A 437 13.77 23.01 -5.84
C THR A 437 13.96 23.38 -4.36
N GLU A 438 15.05 22.96 -3.74
CA GLU A 438 15.38 23.38 -2.37
C GLU A 438 15.47 24.90 -2.26
N ASP A 439 16.08 25.57 -3.24
CA ASP A 439 16.16 27.03 -3.31
C ASP A 439 14.77 27.68 -3.40
N ASP A 440 13.86 27.13 -4.22
CA ASP A 440 12.49 27.65 -4.32
C ASP A 440 11.77 27.59 -2.98
N TYR A 441 11.92 26.50 -2.22
CA TYR A 441 11.29 26.35 -0.91
C TYR A 441 11.91 27.26 0.16
N ILE A 442 13.23 27.44 0.15
CA ILE A 442 13.92 28.40 1.04
C ILE A 442 13.39 29.82 0.78
N GLU A 443 13.34 30.21 -0.50
CA GLU A 443 12.83 31.53 -0.88
C GLU A 443 11.34 31.66 -0.57
N TYR A 444 10.54 30.63 -0.84
CA TYR A 444 9.12 30.59 -0.52
C TYR A 444 8.89 30.87 0.97
N LEU A 445 9.63 30.21 1.85
CA LEU A 445 9.54 30.45 3.29
C LEU A 445 10.00 31.85 3.72
N ALA A 446 11.02 32.41 3.07
CA ALA A 446 11.59 33.71 3.41
C ALA A 446 10.66 34.90 3.16
N GLN A 447 9.59 34.71 2.37
CA GLN A 447 8.61 35.75 2.04
C GLN A 447 7.63 36.03 3.21
N SER A 448 6.79 37.06 3.11
CA SER A 448 5.75 37.36 4.11
C SER A 448 4.61 36.34 4.13
N GLU A 449 3.92 36.10 5.26
CA GLU A 449 2.80 35.13 5.35
C GLU A 449 1.81 35.22 4.18
N VAL A 450 1.30 34.08 3.69
CA VAL A 450 0.41 34.05 2.51
C VAL A 450 -0.81 34.95 2.69
N ALA A 451 -1.38 35.00 3.89
CA ALA A 451 -2.52 35.86 4.22
C ALA A 451 -2.26 37.37 3.99
N SER A 452 -0.99 37.80 3.89
CA SER A 452 -0.59 39.18 3.63
C SER A 452 -0.39 39.49 2.14
N VAL A 453 -0.24 38.46 1.30
CA VAL A 453 0.06 38.60 -0.14
C VAL A 453 -1.06 38.08 -1.05
N VAL A 454 -2.08 37.40 -0.49
CA VAL A 454 -3.33 37.10 -1.20
C VAL A 454 -4.37 38.21 -0.98
N PRO A 455 -5.35 38.37 -1.89
CA PRO A 455 -6.42 39.33 -1.73
C PRO A 455 -7.16 39.22 -0.38
N VAL A 456 -7.57 40.37 0.17
CA VAL A 456 -8.15 40.47 1.53
C VAL A 456 -9.33 39.54 1.75
N ALA A 457 -10.17 39.34 0.73
CA ALA A 457 -11.30 38.43 0.80
C ALA A 457 -10.87 36.97 1.09
N LEU A 458 -9.82 36.49 0.40
CA LEU A 458 -9.26 35.16 0.61
C LEU A 458 -8.56 35.05 1.96
N GLY A 459 -7.74 36.06 2.31
CA GLY A 459 -7.09 36.11 3.62
C GLY A 459 -8.08 36.19 4.79
N ALA A 460 -9.25 36.81 4.62
CA ALA A 460 -10.32 36.81 5.61
C ALA A 460 -11.02 35.46 5.69
N LYS A 461 -11.26 34.79 4.55
CA LYS A 461 -11.82 33.43 4.50
C LYS A 461 -10.93 32.44 5.23
N LEU A 462 -9.64 32.42 4.94
CA LEU A 462 -8.67 31.54 5.60
C LEU A 462 -8.64 31.74 7.12
N ARG A 463 -8.75 32.98 7.61
CA ARG A 463 -8.77 33.26 9.06
C ARG A 463 -10.09 32.90 9.77
N ARG A 464 -11.18 32.68 9.02
CA ARG A 464 -12.54 32.47 9.55
C ARG A 464 -13.18 31.18 9.07
N SER A 465 -12.37 30.15 8.85
CA SER A 465 -12.84 28.86 8.35
C SER A 465 -12.30 27.71 9.20
N HIS A 466 -13.07 26.62 9.18
CA HIS A 466 -12.59 25.30 9.55
C HIS A 466 -11.76 24.72 8.40
N PHE A 467 -10.80 23.85 8.69
CA PHE A 467 -9.96 23.21 7.67
C PHE A 467 -10.19 21.71 7.61
N LEU A 468 -10.09 21.17 6.39
CA LEU A 468 -10.06 19.74 6.13
C LEU A 468 -8.80 19.41 5.33
N PHE A 469 -7.82 18.78 5.97
CA PHE A 469 -6.56 18.36 5.36
C PHE A 469 -6.70 16.96 4.76
N LEU A 470 -6.40 16.83 3.48
CA LEU A 470 -6.62 15.62 2.68
C LEU A 470 -5.37 15.29 1.85
N GLY A 471 -4.97 14.02 1.83
CA GLY A 471 -3.84 13.57 0.99
C GLY A 471 -2.46 14.03 1.47
N TYR A 472 -2.29 14.27 2.78
CA TYR A 472 -0.99 14.58 3.37
C TYR A 472 -0.52 13.48 4.31
N THR A 473 0.77 13.15 4.25
CA THR A 473 1.49 12.36 5.29
C THR A 473 2.57 13.25 5.90
N MET A 474 3.00 13.00 7.15
CA MET A 474 4.11 13.76 7.76
C MET A 474 5.49 13.42 7.19
N ALA A 475 5.59 12.34 6.40
CA ALA A 475 6.75 12.08 5.56
C ALA A 475 6.95 13.24 4.56
N ASP A 476 5.86 13.88 4.16
CA ASP A 476 5.89 15.10 3.38
C ASP A 476 6.11 16.34 4.28
N TRP A 477 7.36 16.80 4.33
CA TRP A 477 7.72 18.05 4.98
C TRP A 477 7.00 19.27 4.36
N ASN A 478 6.49 19.19 3.12
CA ASN A 478 5.74 20.25 2.46
C ASN A 478 4.46 20.65 3.21
N LEU A 479 3.80 19.70 3.88
CA LEU A 479 2.65 20.05 4.73
C LEU A 479 3.08 21.00 5.85
N ARG A 480 4.24 20.76 6.47
CA ARG A 480 4.73 21.61 7.56
C ARG A 480 5.11 22.99 7.04
N LEU A 481 5.67 23.07 5.83
CA LEU A 481 5.93 24.34 5.15
C LEU A 481 4.65 25.11 4.89
N LEU A 482 3.65 24.46 4.29
CA LEU A 482 2.35 25.07 4.00
C LEU A 482 1.68 25.57 5.28
N LEU A 483 1.66 24.75 6.33
CA LEU A 483 1.09 25.12 7.62
C LEU A 483 1.82 26.33 8.21
N HIS A 484 3.15 26.32 8.16
CA HIS A 484 3.96 27.44 8.64
C HIS A 484 3.72 28.71 7.79
N ARG A 485 3.54 28.56 6.48
CA ARG A 485 3.30 29.67 5.55
C ARG A 485 1.95 30.36 5.73
N LEU A 486 0.92 29.58 6.06
CA LEU A 486 -0.45 30.06 6.22
C LEU A 486 -0.77 30.48 7.66
N TRP A 487 -0.19 29.81 8.67
CA TRP A 487 -0.56 29.97 10.08
C TRP A 487 0.61 30.02 11.07
N GLY A 488 1.86 29.87 10.61
CA GLY A 488 3.03 29.79 11.47
C GLY A 488 2.95 28.60 12.45
N ASP A 489 3.31 28.86 13.71
CA ASP A 489 3.27 27.87 14.80
C ASP A 489 2.02 27.98 15.68
N GLN A 490 1.04 28.82 15.30
CA GLN A 490 -0.17 28.99 16.10
C GLN A 490 -1.19 27.86 15.86
N PRO A 491 -1.96 27.47 16.90
CA PRO A 491 -3.08 26.55 16.71
C PRO A 491 -4.17 27.20 15.84
N LEU A 492 -4.91 26.37 15.11
CA LEU A 492 -6.00 26.84 14.27
C LEU A 492 -7.14 27.37 15.16
N SER A 493 -7.74 28.50 14.78
CA SER A 493 -8.78 29.15 15.60
C SER A 493 -10.13 28.43 15.57
N TYR A 494 -10.33 27.51 14.63
CA TYR A 494 -11.56 26.76 14.44
C TYR A 494 -11.23 25.28 14.38
N ARG A 495 -12.13 24.46 14.94
CA ARG A 495 -12.03 23.00 14.91
C ARG A 495 -11.78 22.53 13.48
N SER A 496 -10.73 21.78 13.26
CA SER A 496 -10.31 21.34 11.93
C SER A 496 -10.05 19.84 11.94
N TRP A 497 -10.00 19.24 10.76
CA TRP A 497 -9.87 17.80 10.59
C TRP A 497 -8.73 17.45 9.64
N ALA A 498 -8.06 16.33 9.90
CA ALA A 498 -7.11 15.72 8.98
C ALA A 498 -7.52 14.26 8.73
N VAL A 499 -7.40 13.81 7.48
CA VAL A 499 -7.73 12.43 7.09
C VAL A 499 -6.45 11.71 6.70
N GLN A 500 -6.11 10.67 7.45
CA GLN A 500 -4.90 9.89 7.27
C GLN A 500 -5.14 8.43 7.65
N PRO A 501 -4.73 7.45 6.83
CA PRO A 501 -4.71 6.06 7.25
C PRO A 501 -3.60 5.87 8.29
N GLU A 502 -3.94 5.27 9.43
CA GLU A 502 -2.98 4.78 10.45
C GLU A 502 -1.83 5.74 10.80
N PRO A 503 -2.11 6.98 11.26
CA PRO A 503 -1.09 7.98 11.51
C PRO A 503 -0.09 7.53 12.58
N MET A 504 1.21 7.68 12.30
CA MET A 504 2.28 7.41 13.25
C MET A 504 2.13 8.29 14.51
N PRO A 505 2.69 7.89 15.67
CA PRO A 505 2.57 8.66 16.92
C PRO A 505 3.01 10.13 16.80
N ILE A 506 4.03 10.42 15.99
CA ILE A 506 4.49 11.79 15.73
C ILE A 506 3.45 12.63 14.97
N GLU A 507 2.68 12.03 14.06
CA GLU A 507 1.66 12.72 13.27
C GLU A 507 0.44 13.05 14.13
N ARG A 508 0.03 12.09 14.98
CA ARG A 508 -1.03 12.31 15.97
C ARG A 508 -0.69 13.48 16.89
N GLU A 509 0.54 13.50 17.41
CA GLU A 509 1.01 14.57 18.29
C GLU A 509 1.13 15.91 17.54
N PHE A 510 1.57 15.90 16.29
CA PHE A 510 1.66 17.08 15.44
C PHE A 510 0.29 17.73 15.21
N TRP A 511 -0.73 16.95 14.86
CA TRP A 511 -2.09 17.45 14.66
C TRP A 511 -2.75 17.88 15.98
N ARG A 512 -2.54 17.13 17.06
CA ARG A 512 -3.03 17.49 18.41
C ARG A 512 -2.53 18.86 18.87
N ARG A 513 -1.26 19.20 18.60
CA ARG A 513 -0.69 20.52 18.95
C ARG A 513 -1.31 21.69 18.19
N ARG A 514 -1.95 21.41 17.04
CA ARG A 514 -2.64 22.41 16.22
C ARG A 514 -4.16 22.41 16.39
N ASP A 515 -4.68 21.62 17.33
CA ASP A 515 -6.12 21.43 17.58
C ASP A 515 -6.88 20.87 16.35
N VAL A 516 -6.26 19.89 15.69
CA VAL A 516 -6.82 19.18 14.52
C VAL A 516 -7.21 17.76 14.89
N ASP A 517 -8.48 17.42 14.66
CA ASP A 517 -9.02 16.07 14.86
C ASP A 517 -8.57 15.16 13.71
N VAL A 518 -7.88 14.06 14.03
CA VAL A 518 -7.48 13.08 13.01
C VAL A 518 -8.58 12.04 12.81
N LEU A 519 -8.96 11.82 11.55
CA LEU A 519 -9.87 10.79 11.08
C LEU A 519 -9.02 9.67 10.49
N GLU A 520 -8.95 8.56 11.21
CA GLU A 520 -8.14 7.38 10.87
C GLU A 520 -8.89 6.49 9.89
N ILE A 521 -8.94 6.96 8.65
CA ILE A 521 -9.66 6.33 7.56
C ILE A 521 -8.88 6.60 6.26
N PRO A 522 -8.76 5.61 5.36
CA PRO A 522 -8.23 5.85 4.02
C PRO A 522 -9.02 6.95 3.29
N LEU A 523 -8.34 7.72 2.45
CA LEU A 523 -8.89 8.92 1.84
C LEU A 523 -10.09 8.60 0.94
N GLU A 524 -10.01 7.53 0.17
CA GLU A 524 -11.00 7.04 -0.78
C GLU A 524 -12.29 6.66 -0.05
N ARG A 525 -12.16 5.92 1.06
CA ARG A 525 -13.28 5.53 1.93
C ARG A 525 -13.93 6.74 2.58
N TYR A 526 -13.12 7.70 2.99
CA TYR A 526 -13.60 8.96 3.53
C TYR A 526 -14.36 9.78 2.48
N VAL A 527 -13.87 9.86 1.24
CA VAL A 527 -14.56 10.53 0.14
C VAL A 527 -15.89 9.85 -0.18
N ALA A 528 -15.94 8.52 -0.22
CA ALA A 528 -17.18 7.79 -0.40
C ALA A 528 -18.18 8.05 0.73
N ALA A 529 -17.71 8.09 1.98
CA ALA A 529 -18.55 8.42 3.13
C ALA A 529 -19.03 9.88 3.12
N LEU A 530 -18.17 10.83 2.75
CA LEU A 530 -18.49 12.24 2.54
C LEU A 530 -19.58 12.40 1.47
N ALA A 531 -19.43 11.75 0.31
CA ALA A 531 -20.39 11.82 -0.79
C ALA A 531 -21.76 11.30 -0.36
N ARG A 532 -21.81 10.13 0.31
CA ARG A 532 -23.06 9.59 0.87
C ARG A 532 -23.72 10.55 1.87
N GLN A 533 -22.94 11.10 2.81
CA GLN A 533 -23.47 12.03 3.81
C GLN A 533 -23.91 13.37 3.21
N ALA A 534 -23.26 13.84 2.14
CA ALA A 534 -23.66 15.02 1.39
C ALA A 534 -24.87 14.79 0.47
N GLY A 535 -25.26 13.53 0.24
CA GLY A 535 -26.32 13.16 -0.71
C GLY A 535 -25.89 13.28 -2.17
N LEU A 536 -24.61 13.04 -2.47
CA LEU A 536 -24.03 13.10 -3.81
C LEU A 536 -23.75 11.68 -4.33
N GLU A 537 -24.20 11.40 -5.55
CA GLU A 537 -23.74 10.24 -6.32
C GLU A 537 -22.57 10.68 -7.21
N LEU A 538 -21.38 10.13 -6.96
CA LEU A 538 -20.21 10.39 -7.79
C LEU A 538 -20.31 9.49 -9.03
N THR A 539 -20.70 10.07 -10.18
CA THR A 539 -20.70 9.36 -11.45
C THR A 539 -19.28 8.95 -11.84
N GLU A 540 -19.11 7.70 -12.26
CA GLU A 540 -17.92 7.29 -13.02
C GLU A 540 -17.92 8.01 -14.38
N ALA A 541 -16.76 8.47 -14.83
CA ALA A 541 -16.65 9.04 -16.17
C ALA A 541 -16.98 7.96 -17.22
N PRO A 542 -17.62 8.30 -18.35
CA PRO A 542 -17.74 7.38 -19.46
C PRO A 542 -16.34 6.96 -19.93
N ALA A 543 -16.16 5.65 -20.13
CA ALA A 543 -14.93 4.98 -20.51
C ALA A 543 -14.32 5.47 -21.83
#